data_AF-A0A9E0C269-F1
#
_entry.id   AF-A0A9E0C269-F1
#
_cell.length_a   1.000
_cell.length_b   1.000
_cell.length_c   1.000
_cell.angle_alpha   90.00
_cell.angle_beta   90.00
_cell.angle_gamma   90.00
#
_symmetry.space_group_name_H-M   'P 1'
#
loop_
_entity.id
_entity.type
_entity.pdbx_description
1 polymer ?
#
loop_
_entity_poly.entity_id
_entity_poly.type
_entity_poly.pdbx_seq_one_letter_code
_entity_poly.pdbx_strand_id
1 'polypeptide(L)'
;MKILALVLMVLTVLVIVGFGFAYLLGFVMSFDAPGSDKDPDAWSFRILMLGPIVIFLSLFVLSIRAYSAGQYKRSVLMGAATPVIGLGLFGAMTLSSVASYKSYQKEEARQHELERRYPVQRFTRPADGGTDTLIVWPSGIVAYRLYMGPDKPAWGGPFGDLSDDRRTILYKASKDNKLKPEDLDQFKDETGRNLTEVYTVINKTTGGDF
;
A
#
# COMPACT_ATOMS: atom_id res chain seq x y z
N MET A 1 -22.06 36.20 -23.65
CA MET A 1 -20.61 36.07 -23.44
C MET A 1 -20.14 36.58 -22.08
N LYS A 2 -20.42 37.84 -21.68
CA LYS A 2 -19.99 38.36 -20.36
C LYS A 2 -20.49 37.53 -19.16
N ILE A 3 -21.79 37.24 -19.12
CA ILE A 3 -22.42 36.44 -18.05
C ILE A 3 -21.85 35.02 -18.02
N LEU A 4 -21.74 34.39 -19.20
CA LEU A 4 -21.17 33.05 -19.34
C LEU A 4 -19.72 32.95 -18.83
N ALA A 5 -18.89 33.97 -19.09
CA ALA A 5 -17.53 34.03 -18.58
C ALA A 5 -17.49 34.06 -17.04
N LEU A 6 -18.35 34.88 -16.41
CA LEU A 6 -18.48 34.93 -14.95
C LEU A 6 -18.92 33.58 -14.37
N VAL A 7 -19.92 32.94 -14.98
CA VAL A 7 -20.39 31.61 -14.54
C VAL A 7 -19.27 30.58 -14.59
N LEU A 8 -18.50 30.54 -15.68
CA LEU A 8 -17.38 29.60 -15.83
C LEU A 8 -16.21 29.90 -14.89
N MET A 9 -15.97 31.17 -14.56
CA MET A 9 -15.00 31.55 -13.52
C MET A 9 -15.42 31.05 -12.15
N VAL A 10 -16.68 31.25 -11.75
CA VAL A 10 -17.21 30.74 -10.48
C VAL A 10 -17.11 29.21 -10.42
N LEU A 11 -17.46 28.53 -11.51
CA LEU A 11 -17.33 27.08 -11.61
C LEU A 11 -15.87 26.63 -11.49
N THR A 12 -14.93 27.37 -12.08
CA THR A 12 -13.49 27.12 -11.94
C THR A 12 -13.04 27.23 -10.48
N VAL A 13 -13.52 28.23 -9.74
CA VAL A 13 -13.25 28.36 -8.30
C VAL A 13 -13.75 27.14 -7.53
N LEU A 14 -14.98 26.69 -7.79
CA LEU A 14 -15.54 25.51 -7.13
C LEU A 14 -14.70 24.24 -7.38
N VAL A 15 -14.22 24.05 -8.62
CA VAL A 15 -13.33 22.94 -8.96
C VAL A 15 -11.99 23.03 -8.22
N ILE A 16 -11.38 24.22 -8.16
CA ILE A 16 -10.12 24.43 -7.43
C ILE A 16 -10.30 24.11 -5.94
N VAL A 17 -11.38 24.58 -5.32
CA VAL A 17 -11.67 24.31 -3.90
C VAL A 17 -11.87 22.81 -3.66
N GLY A 18 -12.64 22.12 -4.51
CA GLY A 18 -12.87 20.69 -4.40
C GLY A 18 -11.59 19.85 -4.53
N PHE A 19 -10.80 20.12 -5.58
CA PHE A 19 -9.50 19.45 -5.77
C PHE A 19 -8.49 19.82 -4.69
N GLY A 20 -8.49 21.07 -4.21
CA GLY A 20 -7.65 21.52 -3.11
C GLY A 20 -7.94 20.78 -1.81
N PHE A 21 -9.22 20.57 -1.49
CA PHE A 21 -9.61 19.79 -0.31
C PHE A 21 -9.21 18.31 -0.43
N ALA A 22 -9.43 17.71 -1.61
CA ALA A 22 -9.00 16.34 -1.88
C ALA A 22 -7.47 16.18 -1.77
N TYR A 23 -6.71 17.16 -2.28
CA TYR A 23 -5.26 17.19 -2.13
C TYR A 23 -4.84 17.28 -0.66
N LEU A 24 -5.44 18.17 0.13
CA LEU A 24 -5.11 18.30 1.56
C LEU A 24 -5.36 16.99 2.33
N LEU A 25 -6.48 16.32 2.06
CA LEU A 25 -6.77 15.01 2.65
C LEU A 25 -5.74 13.96 2.24
N GLY A 26 -5.45 13.83 0.94
CA GLY A 26 -4.45 12.89 0.44
C GLY A 26 -3.04 13.18 0.95
N PHE A 27 -2.70 14.46 1.10
CA PHE A 27 -1.42 14.91 1.65
C PHE A 27 -1.27 14.47 3.10
N VAL A 28 -2.28 14.68 3.95
CA VAL A 28 -2.26 14.22 5.35
C VAL A 28 -2.16 12.70 5.45
N MET A 29 -3.01 11.97 4.72
CA MET A 29 -3.00 10.50 4.70
C MET A 29 -1.66 9.92 4.22
N SER A 30 -0.94 10.64 3.35
CA SER A 30 0.36 10.17 2.87
C SER A 30 1.44 10.09 3.96
N PHE A 31 1.26 10.73 5.12
CA PHE A 31 2.20 10.66 6.24
C PHE A 31 1.94 9.48 7.19
N ASP A 32 0.80 8.79 7.07
CA ASP A 32 0.51 7.63 7.91
C ASP A 32 1.36 6.39 7.53
N ALA A 33 2.00 6.40 6.37
CA ALA A 33 2.92 5.33 5.94
C ALA A 33 4.29 5.47 6.65
N PRO A 34 4.78 4.42 7.35
CA PRO A 34 6.06 4.48 8.07
C PRO A 34 7.23 4.83 7.15
N GLY A 35 7.98 5.89 7.48
CA GLY A 35 9.16 6.33 6.72
C GLY A 35 8.87 7.19 5.48
N SER A 36 7.60 7.52 5.19
CA SER A 36 7.25 8.36 4.03
C SER A 36 7.64 9.83 4.19
N ASP A 37 8.05 10.25 5.39
CA ASP A 37 8.60 11.57 5.67
C ASP A 37 9.98 11.75 5.05
N LYS A 38 10.74 10.66 4.91
CA LYS A 38 12.13 10.65 4.42
C LYS A 38 12.29 10.06 3.02
N ASP A 39 11.22 9.47 2.48
CA ASP A 39 11.22 8.87 1.15
C ASP A 39 11.12 9.96 0.05
N PRO A 40 12.15 10.14 -0.81
CA PRO A 40 12.10 11.12 -1.90
C PRO A 40 11.03 10.81 -2.95
N ASP A 41 10.64 9.55 -3.13
CA ASP A 41 9.59 9.18 -4.07
C ASP A 41 8.20 9.60 -3.56
N ALA A 42 7.98 9.48 -2.24
CA ALA A 42 6.76 9.97 -1.59
C ALA A 42 6.62 11.50 -1.71
N TRP A 43 7.72 12.24 -1.57
CA TRP A 43 7.73 13.69 -1.79
C TRP A 43 7.47 14.08 -3.25
N SER A 44 8.08 13.37 -4.20
CA SER A 44 7.85 13.58 -5.62
C SER A 44 6.38 13.39 -5.99
N PHE A 45 5.74 12.38 -5.43
CA PHE A 45 4.32 12.10 -5.62
C PHE A 45 3.41 13.20 -5.02
N ARG A 46 3.73 13.71 -3.82
CA ARG A 46 3.02 14.84 -3.20
C ARG A 46 3.07 16.08 -4.10
N ILE A 47 4.24 16.40 -4.66
CA ILE A 47 4.40 17.55 -5.57
C ILE A 47 3.61 17.32 -6.87
N LEU A 48 3.65 16.11 -7.43
CA LEU A 48 2.90 15.77 -8.64
C LEU A 48 1.38 15.97 -8.44
N MET A 49 0.85 15.63 -7.26
CA MET A 49 -0.56 15.84 -6.93
C MET A 49 -0.98 17.32 -6.90
N LEU A 50 -0.06 18.27 -6.72
CA LEU A 50 -0.35 19.71 -6.84
C LEU A 50 -0.54 20.16 -8.30
N GLY A 51 -0.03 19.40 -9.27
CA GLY A 51 -0.01 19.76 -10.69
C GLY A 51 -1.38 20.23 -11.23
N PRO A 52 -2.47 19.46 -11.04
CA PRO A 52 -3.81 19.86 -11.47
C PRO A 52 -4.28 21.20 -10.87
N ILE A 53 -3.98 21.46 -9.60
CA ILE A 53 -4.35 22.72 -8.93
C ILE A 53 -3.63 23.91 -9.56
N VAL A 54 -2.34 23.77 -9.86
CA VAL A 54 -1.54 24.80 -10.53
C VAL A 54 -2.08 25.10 -11.93
N ILE A 55 -2.47 24.06 -12.69
CA ILE A 55 -3.08 24.21 -14.01
C ILE A 55 -4.40 24.99 -13.91
N PHE A 56 -5.30 24.61 -12.98
CA PHE A 56 -6.58 25.30 -12.81
C PHE A 56 -6.41 26.75 -12.35
N LEU A 57 -5.48 27.04 -11.44
CA LEU A 57 -5.15 28.41 -11.03
C LEU A 57 -4.64 29.25 -12.21
N SER A 58 -3.78 28.68 -13.05
CA SER A 58 -3.25 29.37 -14.22
C SER A 58 -4.35 29.72 -15.22
N LEU A 59 -5.26 28.78 -15.51
CA LEU A 59 -6.43 29.00 -16.38
C LEU A 59 -7.38 30.06 -15.79
N PHE A 60 -7.58 30.05 -14.47
CA PHE A 60 -8.40 31.02 -13.77
C PHE A 60 -7.83 32.45 -13.90
N VAL A 61 -6.54 32.64 -13.62
CA VAL A 61 -5.86 33.94 -13.74
C VAL A 61 -5.90 34.46 -15.17
N LEU A 62 -5.66 33.60 -16.17
CA LEU A 62 -5.76 33.96 -17.58
C LEU A 62 -7.20 34.34 -17.97
N SER A 63 -8.20 33.63 -17.43
CA SER A 63 -9.60 33.95 -17.66
C SER A 63 -9.98 35.33 -17.10
N ILE A 64 -9.53 35.68 -15.89
CA ILE A 64 -9.74 36.99 -15.27
C ILE A 64 -9.11 38.10 -16.12
N ARG A 65 -7.85 37.94 -16.52
CA ARG A 65 -7.14 38.92 -17.37
C ARG A 65 -7.84 39.14 -18.71
N ALA A 66 -8.33 38.06 -19.33
CA ALA A 66 -9.09 38.16 -20.57
C ALA A 66 -10.43 38.88 -20.38
N TYR A 67 -11.09 38.68 -19.24
CA TYR A 67 -12.35 39.35 -18.91
C TYR A 67 -12.15 40.84 -18.63
N SER A 68 -11.13 41.21 -17.87
CA SER A 68 -10.80 42.62 -17.58
C SER A 68 -10.39 43.39 -18.83
N ALA A 69 -9.78 42.72 -19.82
CA ALA A 69 -9.46 43.28 -21.13
C ALA A 69 -10.65 43.35 -22.11
N GLY A 70 -11.87 42.97 -21.69
CA GLY A 70 -13.05 42.93 -22.55
C GLY A 70 -13.08 41.78 -23.58
N GLN A 71 -12.11 40.86 -23.53
CA GLN A 71 -11.98 39.72 -24.46
C GLN A 71 -12.82 38.52 -23.99
N TYR A 72 -14.14 38.70 -23.90
CA TYR A 72 -15.04 37.71 -23.29
C TYR A 72 -15.03 36.33 -23.96
N LYS A 73 -14.80 36.25 -25.28
CA LYS A 73 -14.69 34.97 -26.00
C LYS A 73 -13.49 34.14 -25.51
N ARG A 74 -12.34 34.78 -25.27
CA ARG A 74 -11.13 34.12 -24.74
C ARG A 74 -11.32 33.72 -23.27
N SER A 75 -11.95 34.56 -22.47
CA SER A 75 -12.28 34.23 -21.08
C SER A 75 -13.20 33.01 -20.97
N VAL A 76 -14.24 32.92 -21.81
CA VAL A 76 -15.11 31.73 -21.88
C VAL A 76 -14.33 30.47 -22.27
N LEU A 77 -13.46 30.55 -23.28
CA LEU A 77 -12.62 29.42 -23.71
C LEU A 77 -11.72 28.91 -22.57
N MET A 78 -11.04 29.81 -21.86
CA MET A 78 -10.17 29.45 -20.73
C MET A 78 -10.99 28.88 -19.56
N GLY A 79 -12.16 29.46 -19.27
CA GLY A 79 -13.05 28.97 -18.22
C GLY A 79 -13.71 27.62 -18.53
N ALA A 80 -13.95 27.32 -19.80
CA ALA A 80 -14.50 26.03 -20.23
C ALA A 80 -13.47 24.89 -20.22
N ALA A 81 -12.17 25.20 -20.28
CA ALA A 81 -11.12 24.19 -20.18
C ALA A 81 -11.11 23.50 -18.81
N THR A 82 -11.39 24.24 -17.72
CA THR A 82 -11.43 23.70 -16.36
C THR A 82 -12.40 22.51 -16.18
N PRO A 83 -13.71 22.62 -16.49
CA PRO A 83 -14.63 21.49 -16.35
C PRO A 83 -14.28 20.33 -17.29
N VAL A 84 -13.77 20.60 -18.49
CA VAL A 84 -13.36 19.53 -19.44
C VAL A 84 -12.19 18.73 -18.87
N ILE A 85 -11.15 19.40 -18.40
CA ILE A 85 -9.99 18.75 -17.76
C ILE A 85 -10.43 18.04 -16.47
N GLY A 86 -11.28 18.68 -15.66
CA GLY A 86 -11.82 18.09 -14.43
C GLY A 86 -12.60 16.80 -14.67
N LEU A 87 -13.48 16.78 -15.67
CA LEU A 87 -14.22 15.56 -16.07
C LEU A 87 -13.28 14.47 -16.61
N GLY A 88 -12.26 14.85 -17.38
CA GLY A 88 -11.25 13.90 -17.86
C GLY A 88 -10.47 13.25 -16.71
N LEU A 89 -10.01 14.04 -15.75
CA LEU A 89 -9.33 13.55 -14.53
C LEU A 89 -10.26 12.66 -13.70
N PHE A 90 -11.51 13.08 -13.49
CA PHE A 90 -12.49 12.29 -12.75
C PHE A 90 -12.79 10.94 -13.42
N GLY A 91 -12.91 10.93 -14.75
CA GLY A 91 -13.06 9.71 -15.54
C GLY A 91 -11.86 8.76 -15.40
N ALA A 92 -10.63 9.31 -15.45
CA ALA A 92 -9.42 8.51 -15.26
C ALA A 92 -9.34 7.91 -13.85
N MET A 93 -9.67 8.69 -12.82
CA MET A 93 -9.67 8.22 -11.42
C MET A 93 -10.72 7.13 -11.18
N THR A 94 -11.93 7.28 -11.73
CA THR A 94 -13.00 6.27 -11.60
C THR A 94 -12.63 4.96 -12.31
N LEU A 95 -12.08 5.02 -13.52
CA LEU A 95 -11.59 3.83 -14.22
C LEU A 95 -10.47 3.12 -13.45
N SER A 96 -9.51 3.88 -12.90
CA SER A 96 -8.42 3.33 -12.10
C SER A 96 -8.92 2.69 -10.81
N SER A 97 -9.91 3.31 -10.15
CA SER A 97 -10.56 2.76 -8.95
C SER A 97 -11.27 1.44 -9.23
N VAL A 98 -12.02 1.35 -10.33
CA VAL A 98 -12.70 0.10 -10.73
C VAL A 98 -11.69 -1.01 -11.04
N ALA A 99 -10.58 -0.68 -11.71
CA ALA A 99 -9.52 -1.63 -11.98
C ALA A 99 -8.86 -2.13 -10.69
N SER A 100 -8.52 -1.21 -9.77
CA SER A 100 -7.95 -1.52 -8.46
C SER A 100 -8.88 -2.38 -7.60
N TYR A 101 -10.18 -2.11 -7.65
CA TYR A 101 -11.17 -2.88 -6.90
C TYR A 101 -11.30 -4.31 -7.43
N LYS A 102 -11.28 -4.50 -8.75
CA LYS A 102 -11.25 -5.84 -9.36
C LYS A 102 -9.98 -6.62 -9.00
N SER A 103 -8.81 -5.97 -8.98
CA SER A 103 -7.58 -6.64 -8.54
C SER A 103 -7.63 -7.01 -7.07
N TYR A 104 -8.21 -6.15 -6.21
CA TYR A 104 -8.39 -6.45 -4.80
C TYR A 104 -9.30 -7.67 -4.59
N GLN A 105 -10.46 -7.72 -5.23
CA GLN A 105 -11.35 -8.88 -5.13
C GLN A 105 -10.71 -10.18 -5.62
N LYS A 106 -9.91 -10.12 -6.70
CA LYS A 106 -9.20 -11.28 -7.22
C LYS A 106 -8.16 -11.79 -6.22
N GLU A 107 -7.45 -10.89 -5.56
CA GLU A 107 -6.47 -11.24 -4.53
C GLU A 107 -7.16 -11.80 -3.29
N GLU A 108 -8.24 -11.18 -2.82
CA GLU A 108 -9.04 -11.67 -1.68
C GLU A 108 -9.61 -13.08 -1.95
N ALA A 109 -10.16 -13.32 -3.15
CA ALA A 109 -10.63 -14.64 -3.55
C ALA A 109 -9.50 -15.68 -3.59
N ARG A 110 -8.31 -15.28 -4.04
CA ARG A 110 -7.12 -16.13 -4.05
C ARG A 110 -6.65 -16.47 -2.63
N GLN A 111 -6.66 -15.49 -1.71
CA GLN A 111 -6.32 -15.70 -0.30
C GLN A 111 -7.31 -16.69 0.34
N HIS A 112 -8.62 -16.51 0.14
CA HIS A 112 -9.62 -17.45 0.64
C HIS A 112 -9.49 -18.86 0.05
N GLU A 113 -9.12 -18.98 -1.23
CA GLU A 113 -8.85 -20.28 -1.83
C GLU A 113 -7.61 -20.94 -1.21
N LEU A 114 -6.55 -20.16 -0.94
CA LEU A 114 -5.34 -20.64 -0.27
C LEU A 114 -5.63 -21.08 1.18
N GLU A 115 -6.42 -20.32 1.94
CA GLU A 115 -6.86 -20.67 3.29
C GLU A 115 -7.66 -21.98 3.33
N ARG A 116 -8.41 -22.29 2.28
CA ARG A 116 -9.12 -23.58 2.16
C ARG A 116 -8.19 -24.75 1.84
N ARG A 117 -7.16 -24.52 1.01
CA ARG A 117 -6.24 -25.58 0.56
C ARG A 117 -5.15 -25.88 1.59
N TYR A 118 -4.70 -24.86 2.31
CA TYR A 118 -3.62 -24.96 3.30
C TYR A 118 -4.15 -24.42 4.63
N PRO A 119 -4.28 -25.24 5.67
CA PRO A 119 -4.61 -24.73 7.00
C PRO A 119 -3.42 -24.00 7.60
N VAL A 120 -3.70 -23.06 8.52
CA VAL A 120 -2.66 -22.45 9.36
C VAL A 120 -2.00 -23.55 10.19
N GLN A 121 -0.68 -23.67 10.10
CA GLN A 121 0.08 -24.65 10.87
C GLN A 121 0.81 -23.98 12.02
N ARG A 122 0.81 -24.64 13.18
CA ARG A 122 1.46 -24.17 14.40
C ARG A 122 2.45 -25.20 14.88
N PHE A 123 3.64 -24.75 15.19
CA PHE A 123 4.71 -25.55 15.76
C PHE A 123 5.16 -24.92 17.06
N THR A 124 5.45 -25.73 18.07
CA THR A 124 5.83 -25.25 19.40
C THR A 124 7.06 -25.95 19.91
N ARG A 125 7.83 -25.27 20.75
CA ARG A 125 8.88 -25.90 21.56
C ARG A 125 8.80 -25.42 23.01
N PRO A 126 9.14 -26.27 24.00
CA PRO A 126 9.26 -25.84 25.38
C PRO A 126 10.40 -24.83 25.54
N ALA A 127 10.17 -23.78 26.32
CA ALA A 127 11.19 -22.81 26.72
C ALA A 127 11.15 -22.63 28.25
N ASP A 128 12.23 -22.11 28.84
CA ASP A 128 12.29 -21.87 30.28
C ASP A 128 11.21 -20.87 30.71
N GLY A 129 10.17 -21.37 31.38
CA GLY A 129 9.03 -20.59 31.87
C GLY A 129 7.89 -20.36 30.86
N GLY A 130 7.93 -20.93 29.65
CA GLY A 130 6.87 -20.77 28.66
C GLY A 130 7.00 -21.63 27.40
N THR A 131 6.35 -21.20 26.32
CA THR A 131 6.30 -21.94 25.05
C THR A 131 6.64 -21.01 23.90
N ASP A 132 7.66 -21.36 23.12
CA ASP A 132 7.94 -20.70 21.84
C ASP A 132 6.98 -21.26 20.79
N THR A 133 6.50 -20.39 19.89
CA THR A 133 5.55 -20.77 18.85
C THR A 133 6.02 -20.28 17.49
N LEU A 134 5.96 -21.12 16.48
CA LEU A 134 6.15 -20.77 15.07
C LEU A 134 4.83 -21.02 14.34
N ILE A 135 4.38 -20.05 13.55
CA ILE A 135 3.14 -20.08 12.81
C ILE A 135 3.44 -19.93 11.33
N VAL A 136 2.92 -20.86 10.54
CA VAL A 136 3.00 -20.85 9.08
C VAL A 136 1.61 -20.56 8.54
N TRP A 137 1.46 -19.42 7.86
CA TRP A 137 0.20 -19.00 7.27
C TRP A 137 0.05 -19.48 5.82
N PRO A 138 -1.19 -19.70 5.35
CA PRO A 138 -1.48 -20.09 3.96
C PRO A 138 -1.05 -19.03 2.93
N SER A 139 -1.04 -17.77 3.35
CA SER A 139 -0.56 -16.64 2.56
C SER A 139 0.93 -16.73 2.23
N GLY A 140 1.69 -17.53 2.97
CA GLY A 140 3.13 -17.72 2.82
C GLY A 140 3.96 -17.08 3.92
N ILE A 141 3.34 -16.34 4.82
CA ILE A 141 4.06 -15.72 5.93
C ILE A 141 4.46 -16.81 6.93
N VAL A 142 5.71 -16.77 7.37
CA VAL A 142 6.17 -17.56 8.52
C VAL A 142 6.60 -16.59 9.60
N ALA A 143 5.99 -16.66 10.78
CA ALA A 143 6.37 -15.83 11.92
C ALA A 143 6.53 -16.67 13.17
N TYR A 144 7.25 -16.13 14.15
CA TYR A 144 7.52 -16.83 15.40
C TYR A 144 7.39 -15.91 16.60
N ARG A 145 7.12 -16.53 17.73
CA ARG A 145 7.03 -15.92 19.04
C ARG A 145 8.00 -16.67 19.94
N LEU A 146 8.93 -15.93 20.55
CA LEU A 146 9.84 -16.48 21.56
C LEU A 146 9.36 -16.02 22.94
N TYR A 147 9.30 -16.94 23.89
CA TYR A 147 9.02 -16.61 25.27
C TYR A 147 10.26 -15.95 25.89
N MET A 148 10.12 -14.71 26.36
CA MET A 148 11.22 -13.93 26.96
C MET A 148 10.91 -13.49 28.41
N GLY A 149 10.01 -14.22 29.08
CA GLY A 149 9.54 -13.92 30.44
C GLY A 149 8.15 -13.26 30.48
N PRO A 150 7.55 -13.13 31.68
CA PRO A 150 6.17 -12.65 31.88
C PRO A 150 5.96 -11.18 31.47
N ASP A 151 7.01 -10.35 31.53
CA ASP A 151 6.92 -8.89 31.32
C ASP A 151 7.45 -8.41 29.95
N LYS A 152 7.71 -9.33 29.01
CA LYS A 152 8.24 -9.00 27.66
C LYS A 152 7.40 -9.64 26.54
N PRO A 153 6.54 -8.89 25.85
CA PRO A 153 5.89 -9.41 24.64
C PRO A 153 6.93 -9.49 23.51
N ALA A 154 7.48 -10.67 23.25
CA ALA A 154 8.41 -10.89 22.14
C ALA A 154 7.71 -11.59 20.96
N TRP A 155 7.01 -10.78 20.15
CA TRP A 155 6.75 -11.15 18.77
C TRP A 155 8.05 -10.95 17.98
N GLY A 156 8.61 -12.03 17.46
CA GLY A 156 9.70 -11.96 16.49
C GLY A 156 9.09 -11.71 15.12
N GLY A 157 9.72 -10.83 14.34
CA GLY A 157 9.28 -10.53 12.98
C GLY A 157 9.22 -11.78 12.08
N PRO A 158 8.77 -11.65 10.83
CA PRO A 158 8.66 -12.77 9.93
C PRO A 158 9.99 -13.53 9.83
N PHE A 159 9.96 -14.82 10.12
CA PHE A 159 11.09 -15.72 10.00
C PHE A 159 11.55 -15.84 8.53
N GLY A 160 10.59 -15.76 7.62
CA GLY A 160 10.76 -15.92 6.19
C GLY A 160 9.42 -16.03 5.48
N ASP A 161 9.50 -16.34 4.20
CA ASP A 161 8.34 -16.54 3.32
C ASP A 161 8.33 -17.99 2.81
N LEU A 162 7.16 -18.56 2.54
CA LEU A 162 7.04 -19.82 1.82
C LEU A 162 7.27 -19.62 0.33
N SER A 163 7.96 -20.58 -0.30
CA SER A 163 8.04 -20.75 -1.74
C SER A 163 6.66 -20.90 -2.39
N ASP A 164 6.59 -20.75 -3.71
CA ASP A 164 5.34 -20.85 -4.48
C ASP A 164 4.67 -22.23 -4.36
N ASP A 165 5.47 -23.30 -4.23
CA ASP A 165 4.99 -24.66 -4.00
C ASP A 165 4.57 -24.93 -2.54
N ARG A 166 4.75 -23.94 -1.65
CA ARG A 166 4.41 -23.95 -0.21
C ARG A 166 5.11 -25.04 0.60
N ARG A 167 6.18 -25.64 0.08
CA ARG A 167 6.95 -26.70 0.76
C ARG A 167 8.26 -26.21 1.35
N THR A 168 8.72 -25.04 0.92
CA THR A 168 10.03 -24.51 1.32
C THR A 168 9.85 -23.20 2.05
N ILE A 169 10.44 -23.08 3.24
CA ILE A 169 10.56 -21.82 3.97
C ILE A 169 11.85 -21.14 3.51
N LEU A 170 11.71 -20.00 2.86
CA LEU A 170 12.80 -19.12 2.45
C LEU A 170 13.16 -18.23 3.64
N TYR A 171 14.18 -18.64 4.39
CA TYR A 171 14.65 -17.90 5.55
C TYR A 171 15.19 -16.53 5.14
N LYS A 172 14.68 -15.49 5.80
CA LYS A 172 15.10 -14.10 5.60
C LYS A 172 16.00 -13.69 6.74
N ALA A 173 17.31 -13.74 6.50
CA ALA A 173 18.30 -13.26 7.44
C ALA A 173 18.10 -11.74 7.67
N SER A 174 17.65 -11.36 8.85
CA SER A 174 17.54 -9.97 9.29
C SER A 174 18.17 -9.83 10.67
N LYS A 175 18.72 -8.65 10.98
CA LYS A 175 19.22 -8.32 12.32
C LYS A 175 18.13 -8.41 13.39
N ASP A 176 16.87 -8.28 12.98
CA ASP A 176 15.70 -8.38 13.85
C ASP A 176 15.20 -9.83 14.02
N ASN A 177 15.71 -10.76 13.20
CA ASN A 177 15.34 -12.16 13.27
C ASN A 177 16.22 -12.88 14.31
N LYS A 178 15.64 -13.11 15.49
CA LYS A 178 16.27 -13.76 16.64
C LYS A 178 16.21 -15.29 16.59
N LEU A 179 15.37 -15.86 15.74
CA LEU A 179 15.28 -17.30 15.54
C LEU A 179 16.24 -17.70 14.42
N LYS A 180 17.14 -18.63 14.70
CA LYS A 180 18.08 -19.14 13.70
C LYS A 180 17.52 -20.39 13.02
N PRO A 181 17.92 -20.68 11.76
CA PRO A 181 17.47 -21.89 11.07
C PRO A 181 17.81 -23.19 11.79
N GLU A 182 18.91 -23.22 12.54
CA GLU A 182 19.37 -24.42 13.26
C GLU A 182 18.44 -24.78 14.44
N ASP A 183 17.70 -23.81 14.96
CA ASP A 183 16.79 -23.99 16.10
C ASP A 183 15.42 -24.57 15.72
N LEU A 184 15.15 -24.72 14.42
CA LEU A 184 13.85 -25.11 13.89
C LEU A 184 13.51 -26.59 14.08
N ASP A 185 14.51 -27.46 14.24
CA ASP A 185 14.28 -28.90 14.47
C ASP A 185 13.60 -29.19 15.82
N GLN A 186 13.65 -28.23 16.74
CA GLN A 186 13.04 -28.31 18.07
C GLN A 186 11.54 -28.01 18.05
N PHE A 187 11.04 -27.37 16.99
CA PHE A 187 9.64 -26.96 16.86
C PHE A 187 8.80 -28.12 16.33
N LYS A 188 7.79 -28.53 17.09
CA LYS A 188 6.91 -29.66 16.78
C LYS A 188 5.47 -29.25 16.60
N ASP A 189 4.78 -29.89 15.64
CA ASP A 189 3.34 -29.74 15.48
C ASP A 189 2.55 -30.54 16.54
N GLU A 190 1.23 -30.44 16.51
CA GLU A 190 0.32 -31.16 17.43
C GLU A 190 0.42 -32.70 17.29
N THR A 191 0.96 -33.19 16.17
CA THR A 191 1.18 -34.62 15.91
C THR A 191 2.58 -35.10 16.30
N GLY A 192 3.45 -34.19 16.76
CA GLY A 192 4.82 -34.47 17.19
C GLY A 192 5.86 -34.47 16.06
N ARG A 193 5.49 -34.09 14.84
CA ARG A 193 6.42 -33.97 13.70
C ARG A 193 7.22 -32.69 13.81
N ASN A 194 8.50 -32.75 13.45
CA ASN A 194 9.36 -31.57 13.46
C ASN A 194 9.05 -30.66 12.27
N LEU A 195 9.25 -29.35 12.42
CA LEU A 195 9.07 -28.38 11.34
C LEU A 195 9.89 -28.76 10.10
N THR A 196 11.12 -29.22 10.30
CA THR A 196 12.06 -29.62 9.26
C THR A 196 11.68 -30.92 8.53
N GLU A 197 10.74 -31.69 9.07
CA GLU A 197 10.15 -32.86 8.39
C GLU A 197 9.00 -32.46 7.46
N VAL A 198 8.37 -31.31 7.74
CA VAL A 198 7.23 -30.79 6.99
C VAL A 198 7.69 -29.77 5.93
N TYR A 199 8.73 -28.99 6.24
CA TYR A 199 9.22 -27.91 5.41
C TYR A 199 10.74 -27.99 5.20
N THR A 200 11.16 -27.82 3.95
CA THR A 200 12.56 -27.58 3.62
C THR A 200 12.89 -26.12 3.96
N VAL A 201 14.02 -25.85 4.61
CA VAL A 201 14.41 -24.47 4.97
C VAL A 201 15.64 -24.08 4.16
N ILE A 202 15.53 -23.03 3.35
CA ILE A 202 16.62 -22.52 2.51
C ILE A 202 16.98 -21.11 2.97
N ASN A 203 18.27 -20.88 3.23
CA ASN A 203 18.77 -19.55 3.54
C ASN A 203 18.91 -18.73 2.25
N LYS A 204 18.18 -17.61 2.15
CA LYS A 204 18.18 -16.75 0.96
C LYS A 204 19.46 -15.91 0.81
N THR A 205 20.56 -16.26 1.49
CA THR A 205 21.89 -15.67 1.27
C THR A 205 22.58 -16.12 -0.02
N THR A 206 22.09 -17.16 -0.68
CA THR A 206 22.53 -17.50 -2.04
C THR A 206 21.52 -16.94 -3.04
N GLY A 207 21.85 -15.77 -3.59
CA GLY A 207 21.16 -15.21 -4.76
C GLY A 207 21.20 -16.22 -5.91
N GLY A 208 20.03 -16.72 -6.26
CA GLY A 208 19.78 -17.52 -7.44
C GLY A 208 18.30 -17.45 -7.70
N ASP A 209 17.93 -16.76 -8.78
CA ASP A 209 16.57 -16.74 -9.29
C ASP A 209 16.07 -18.17 -9.49
N PHE A 210 14.90 -18.47 -8.93
CA PHE A 210 14.06 -19.60 -9.31
C PHE A 210 12.68 -19.05 -9.64
#